data_AF-A0A537R227-F1
#
_entry.id   AF-A0A537R227-F1
#
_cell.length_a   1.000
_cell.length_b   1.000
_cell.length_c   1.000
_cell.angle_alpha   90.00
_cell.angle_beta   90.00
_cell.angle_gamma   90.00
#
_symmetry.space_group_name_H-M   'P 1'
#
loop_
_entity.id
_entity.type
_entity.pdbx_description
1 polymer ?
#
loop_
_entity_poly.entity_id
_entity_poly.type
_entity_poly.pdbx_seq_one_letter_code
_entity_poly.pdbx_strand_id
1 'polypeptide(L)'
;MRHILISLALLGVLAGCKAEPAALDVRSARTIVVEPTRIDADRHVVGEVKPRYESDLSFRVAGKVLVRRVDVGASVRQGDTLAALDTQDFQNRLRSAE
;
A
#
# COMPACT_ATOMS: atom_id res chain seq x y z
N MET A 1 -93.52 3.93 -33.08
CA MET A 1 -93.09 4.77 -31.93
C MET A 1 -92.34 4.01 -30.84
N ARG A 2 -92.80 2.82 -30.39
CA ARG A 2 -92.13 2.05 -29.31
C ARG A 2 -90.66 1.68 -29.61
N HIS A 3 -90.33 1.33 -30.86
CA HIS A 3 -88.96 0.99 -31.25
C HIS A 3 -87.99 2.18 -31.25
N ILE A 4 -88.49 3.40 -31.51
CA ILE A 4 -87.68 4.64 -31.53
C ILE A 4 -87.28 5.04 -30.10
N LEU A 5 -88.19 4.86 -29.14
CA LEU A 5 -87.91 5.09 -27.72
C LEU A 5 -86.88 4.10 -27.18
N ILE A 6 -86.93 2.83 -27.61
CA ILE A 6 -85.96 1.80 -27.20
C ILE A 6 -84.58 2.09 -27.80
N SER A 7 -84.49 2.49 -29.07
CA SER A 7 -83.21 2.84 -29.69
C SER A 7 -82.57 4.08 -29.05
N LEU A 8 -83.38 5.08 -28.66
CA LEU A 8 -82.86 6.29 -28.02
C LEU A 8 -82.38 6.04 -26.59
N ALA A 9 -83.10 5.20 -25.85
CA ALA A 9 -82.67 4.75 -24.52
C ALA A 9 -81.36 3.95 -24.60
N LEU A 10 -81.22 3.07 -25.60
CA LEU A 10 -79.99 2.30 -25.80
C LEU A 10 -78.80 3.19 -26.16
N LEU A 11 -79.01 4.23 -26.98
CA LEU A 11 -77.96 5.21 -27.29
C LEU A 11 -77.53 6.00 -26.05
N GLY A 12 -78.46 6.33 -25.15
CA GLY A 12 -78.16 7.02 -23.89
C GLY A 12 -77.29 6.19 -22.95
N VAL A 13 -77.49 4.87 -22.89
CA VAL A 13 -76.67 3.97 -22.05
C VAL A 13 -75.26 3.78 -22.61
N LEU A 14 -75.07 3.90 -23.92
CA LEU A 14 -73.75 3.77 -24.57
C LEU A 14 -72.89 5.05 -24.47
N ALA A 15 -73.46 6.21 -24.16
CA ALA A 15 -72.73 7.48 -24.08
C ALA A 15 -71.83 7.63 -22.83
N GLY A 16 -71.89 6.70 -21.88
CA GLY A 16 -71.12 6.74 -20.62
C GLY A 16 -69.73 6.11 -20.66
N CYS A 17 -69.30 5.53 -21.79
CA CYS A 17 -68.02 4.81 -21.87
C CYS A 17 -66.84 5.78 -22.05
N LYS A 18 -66.31 6.30 -20.95
CA LYS A 18 -65.07 7.08 -20.92
C LYS A 18 -63.97 6.24 -20.29
N ALA A 19 -62.93 5.90 -21.05
CA ALA A 19 -61.77 5.18 -20.53
C ALA A 19 -60.88 6.16 -19.76
N GLU A 20 -60.83 6.00 -18.44
CA GLU A 20 -59.92 6.77 -17.58
C GLU A 20 -58.52 6.13 -17.64
N PRO A 21 -57.44 6.91 -17.83
CA PRO A 21 -56.10 6.34 -17.89
C PRO A 21 -55.74 5.71 -16.54
N ALA A 22 -55.32 4.46 -16.57
CA ALA A 22 -54.90 3.74 -15.37
C ALA A 22 -53.76 4.49 -14.67
N ALA A 23 -53.92 4.73 -13.37
CA ALA A 23 -52.89 5.36 -12.57
C ALA A 23 -51.60 4.50 -12.63
N LEU A 24 -50.47 5.17 -12.86
CA LEU A 24 -49.16 4.51 -12.89
C LEU A 24 -48.85 3.96 -11.49
N ASP A 25 -48.66 2.63 -11.39
CA ASP A 25 -48.23 1.93 -10.19
C ASP A 25 -46.75 2.25 -9.90
N VAL A 26 -46.49 3.34 -9.18
CA VAL A 26 -45.14 3.75 -8.79
C VAL A 26 -44.66 2.88 -7.62
N ARG A 27 -43.87 1.86 -7.96
CA ARG A 27 -43.24 0.99 -6.95
C ARG A 27 -42.10 1.72 -6.26
N SER A 28 -42.22 1.89 -4.94
CA SER A 28 -41.15 2.48 -4.13
C SER A 28 -39.93 1.55 -4.07
N ALA A 29 -38.74 2.09 -4.32
CA ALA A 29 -37.47 1.43 -4.09
C ALA A 29 -36.78 2.02 -2.86
N ARG A 30 -36.10 1.19 -2.08
CA ARG A 30 -35.26 1.66 -0.97
C ARG A 30 -33.94 2.17 -1.53
N THR A 31 -33.61 3.42 -1.24
CA THR A 31 -32.32 4.03 -1.60
C THR A 31 -31.53 4.37 -0.35
N ILE A 32 -30.22 4.50 -0.53
CA ILE A 32 -29.31 5.11 0.45
C ILE A 32 -28.51 6.19 -0.26
N VAL A 33 -28.22 7.27 0.45
CA VAL A 33 -27.31 8.31 -0.02
C VAL A 33 -25.90 7.86 0.36
N VAL A 34 -25.00 7.78 -0.62
CA VAL A 34 -23.59 7.43 -0.42
C VAL A 34 -22.75 8.69 -0.47
N GLU A 35 -21.83 8.80 0.49
CA GLU A 35 -20.84 9.87 0.55
C GLU A 35 -19.45 9.35 0.16
N PRO A 36 -18.63 10.15 -0.55
CA PRO A 36 -17.26 9.78 -0.86
C PRO A 36 -16.45 9.60 0.42
N THR A 37 -16.05 8.37 0.71
CA THR A 37 -15.15 8.05 1.83
C THR A 37 -13.76 7.80 1.27
N ARG A 38 -12.74 8.43 1.87
CA ARG A 38 -11.34 8.09 1.57
C ARG A 38 -11.06 6.71 2.16
N ILE A 39 -10.77 5.74 1.30
CA ILE A 39 -10.30 4.43 1.74
C ILE A 39 -8.78 4.57 1.89
N ASP A 40 -8.32 4.76 3.12
CA ASP A 40 -6.91 4.62 3.44
C ASP A 40 -6.58 3.12 3.33
N ALA A 41 -5.88 2.75 2.25
CA ALA A 41 -5.39 1.40 2.09
C ALA A 41 -4.23 1.21 3.07
N ASP A 42 -4.53 0.64 4.24
CA ASP A 42 -3.53 0.25 5.21
C ASP A 42 -2.64 -0.84 4.60
N ARG A 43 -1.50 -0.41 4.04
CA ARG A 43 -0.59 -1.26 3.28
C ARG A 43 0.48 -1.79 4.23
N HIS A 44 0.25 -3.00 4.71
CA HIS A 44 1.27 -3.79 5.38
C HIS A 44 2.19 -4.44 4.35
N VAL A 45 3.50 -4.29 4.54
CA VAL A 45 4.52 -4.93 3.71
C VAL A 45 5.47 -5.69 4.63
N VAL A 46 5.81 -6.91 4.24
CA VAL A 46 6.82 -7.72 4.92
C VAL A 46 8.17 -7.46 4.25
N GLY A 47 9.21 -7.27 5.06
CA GLY A 47 10.56 -7.03 4.58
C GLY A 47 11.57 -7.26 5.68
N GLU A 48 12.84 -7.20 5.30
CA GLU A 48 13.97 -7.32 6.21
C GLU A 48 14.64 -5.95 6.38
N VAL A 49 14.99 -5.60 7.62
CA VAL A 49 15.78 -4.40 7.90
C VAL A 49 17.25 -4.75 7.71
N LYS A 50 17.90 -4.08 6.76
CA LYS A 50 19.35 -4.24 6.49
C LYS A 50 20.10 -2.93 6.75
N PRO A 51 21.38 -3.02 7.16
CA PRO A 51 22.21 -1.83 7.28
C PRO A 51 22.35 -1.14 5.92
N ARG A 52 22.35 0.20 5.94
CA ARG A 52 22.58 0.99 4.71
C ARG A 52 23.99 0.77 4.15
N TYR A 53 24.96 0.56 5.04
CA TYR A 53 26.36 0.30 4.71
C TYR A 53 26.89 -0.81 5.60
N GLU A 54 27.59 -1.77 5.00
CA GLU A 54 28.30 -2.85 5.67
C GLU A 54 29.77 -2.78 5.27
N SER A 55 30.68 -2.86 6.23
CA SER A 55 32.12 -2.72 6.00
C SER A 55 32.83 -3.99 6.43
N ASP A 56 33.29 -4.76 5.45
CA ASP A 56 34.16 -5.91 5.69
C ASP A 56 35.62 -5.43 5.78
N LEU A 57 36.12 -5.31 7.01
CA LEU A 57 37.46 -4.79 7.29
C LEU A 57 38.43 -5.93 7.52
N SER A 58 39.49 -5.95 6.71
CA SER A 58 40.58 -6.91 6.82
C SER A 58 41.93 -6.20 6.74
N PHE A 59 42.97 -6.85 7.27
CA PHE A 59 44.33 -6.38 7.05
C PHE A 59 44.73 -6.61 5.60
N ARG A 60 45.35 -5.60 4.98
CA ARG A 60 45.79 -5.65 3.58
C ARG A 60 47.04 -6.50 3.36
N VAL A 61 47.73 -6.87 4.44
CA VAL A 61 48.95 -7.67 4.41
C VAL A 61 48.84 -8.77 5.47
N ALA A 62 49.50 -9.89 5.21
CA ALA A 62 49.63 -10.95 6.20
C ALA A 62 50.53 -10.49 7.34
N GLY A 63 50.18 -10.82 8.58
CA GLY A 63 50.99 -10.51 9.75
C GLY A 63 50.33 -10.98 11.04
N LYS A 64 51.11 -11.00 12.11
CA LYS A 64 50.63 -11.35 13.44
C LYS A 64 49.85 -10.17 14.02
N VAL A 65 48.68 -10.42 14.61
CA VAL A 65 47.92 -9.38 15.32
C VAL A 65 48.66 -9.01 16.59
N LEU A 66 48.99 -7.72 16.74
CA LEU A 66 49.61 -7.19 17.95
C LEU A 66 48.55 -6.83 18.99
N VAL A 67 47.50 -6.12 18.58
CA VAL A 67 46.44 -5.66 19.49
C VAL A 67 45.12 -5.44 18.76
N ARG A 68 44.00 -5.74 19.46
CA ARG A 68 42.64 -5.34 19.11
C ARG A 68 42.18 -4.28 20.10
N ARG A 69 41.82 -3.10 19.60
CA ARG A 69 41.49 -1.91 20.42
C ARG A 69 39.99 -1.75 20.69
N VAL A 70 39.16 -2.56 20.04
CA VAL A 70 37.70 -2.45 20.14
C VAL A 70 37.06 -3.81 20.41
N ASP A 71 35.96 -3.79 21.16
CA ASP A 71 35.15 -4.97 21.47
C ASP A 71 33.94 -5.13 20.57
N VAL A 72 33.37 -6.34 20.57
CA VAL A 72 32.15 -6.63 19.81
C VAL A 72 31.00 -5.80 20.37
N GLY A 73 30.27 -5.11 19.49
CA GLY A 73 29.20 -4.19 19.87
C GLY A 73 29.66 -2.76 20.20
N ALA A 74 30.97 -2.48 20.17
CA ALA A 74 31.47 -1.11 20.34
C ALA A 74 31.08 -0.22 19.16
N SER A 75 30.70 1.03 19.45
CA SER A 75 30.50 2.05 18.42
C SER A 75 31.84 2.67 18.05
N VAL A 76 32.09 2.84 16.76
CA VAL A 76 33.34 3.39 16.21
C VAL A 76 33.04 4.48 15.18
N ARG A 77 34.02 5.34 14.92
CA ARG A 77 33.96 6.41 13.92
C ARG A 77 34.97 6.16 12.80
N GLN A 78 34.75 6.84 11.68
CA GLN A 78 35.71 6.82 10.58
C GLN A 78 37.07 7.34 11.06
N GLY A 79 38.13 6.59 10.76
CA GLY A 79 39.50 6.90 11.17
C GLY A 79 39.95 6.21 12.46
N ASP A 80 39.04 5.59 13.22
CA ASP A 80 39.41 4.86 14.43
C ASP A 80 40.26 3.64 14.11
N THR A 81 41.35 3.46 14.85
CA THR A 81 42.20 2.27 14.72
C THR A 81 41.59 1.11 15.49
N LEU A 82 41.00 0.15 14.77
CA LEU A 82 40.32 -1.00 15.37
C LEU A 82 41.28 -2.07 15.88
N ALA A 83 42.36 -2.32 15.15
CA ALA A 83 43.39 -3.30 15.48
C ALA A 83 44.72 -2.93 14.79
N ALA A 84 45.83 -3.49 15.27
CA ALA A 84 47.15 -3.32 14.66
C ALA A 84 47.89 -4.66 14.55
N LEU A 85 48.65 -4.80 13.48
CA LEU A 85 49.60 -5.89 13.29
C LEU A 85 50.95 -5.58 13.94
N ASP A 86 51.70 -6.63 14.22
CA ASP A 86 53.10 -6.57 14.58
C ASP A 86 53.92 -6.14 13.35
N THR A 87 54.62 -5.01 13.44
CA THR A 87 55.33 -4.41 12.31
C THR A 87 56.82 -4.74 12.28
N GLN A 88 57.35 -5.50 13.23
CA GLN A 88 58.80 -5.68 13.37
C GLN A 88 59.46 -6.26 12.11
N ASP A 89 58.86 -7.28 11.50
CA ASP A 89 59.37 -7.88 10.27
C ASP A 89 59.33 -6.92 9.08
N PHE A 90 58.27 -6.12 8.96
CA PHE A 90 58.16 -5.10 7.91
C PHE A 90 59.24 -4.02 8.06
N GLN A 91 59.49 -3.56 9.30
CA GLN A 91 60.52 -2.58 9.59
C GLN A 91 61.93 -3.12 9.33
N ASN A 92 62.18 -4.38 9.67
CA ASN A 92 63.45 -5.05 9.36
C ASN A 92 63.71 -5.10 7.84
N ARG A 93 62.69 -5.46 7.06
CA ARG A 93 62.79 -5.53 5.59
C ARG A 93 63.03 -4.15 4.97
N LEU A 94 62.36 -3.11 5.47
CA LEU A 94 62.56 -1.75 4.99
C LEU A 94 64.01 -1.31 5.18
N ARG A 95 64.57 -1.48 6.38
CA ARG A 95 65.98 -1.14 6.67
C ARG A 95 67.00 -1.90 5.85
N SER A 96 66.71 -3.15 5.46
CA SER A 96 67.60 -3.93 4.60
C SER A 96 67.56 -3.51 3.13
N ALA A 97 66.55 -2.73 2.73
CA ALA A 97 66.37 -2.25 1.37
C ALA A 97 66.86 -0.80 1.18
N GLU A 98 67.09 -0.06 2.27
CA GLU A 98 67.78 1.24 2.30
C GLU A 98 69.30 1.05 2.21
#